data_AF-A0A2S9FL46-F1
#
_entry.id   AF-A0A2S9FL46-F1
#
_cell.length_a   1.000
_cell.length_b   1.000
_cell.length_c   1.000
_cell.angle_alpha   90.00
_cell.angle_beta   90.00
_cell.angle_gamma   90.00
#
_symmetry.space_group_name_H-M   'P 1'
#
loop_
_entity.id
_entity.type
_entity.pdbx_description
1 polymer ?
#
loop_
_entity_poly.entity_id
_entity_poly.type
_entity_poly.pdbx_seq_one_letter_code
_entity_poly.pdbx_strand_id
1 'polypeptide(L)'
;QSSDGRAAYVTLYLAGNMGETESNESVASVREIVDNSPAPPGVKVHLTGPAALTADVTIAGESSMALILAVTFVVIIVLLLFFYRSVTTVILLLLMVGVQMVVARQVVAALGHFQIIGLSTFAVNLLISLAVAAGTDYAIFLVGRYQEARAAGADHEQAYY
;
A
#
# COMPACT_ATOMS: atom_id res chain seq x y z
N GLN A 1 26.13 -28.96 -8.82
CA GLN A 1 26.11 -29.32 -10.25
C GLN A 1 24.89 -30.19 -10.53
N SER A 2 24.25 -30.00 -11.69
CA SER A 2 23.13 -30.81 -12.15
C SER A 2 23.59 -32.19 -12.63
N SER A 3 22.73 -33.19 -12.51
CA SER A 3 22.99 -34.58 -12.95
C SER A 3 23.20 -34.70 -14.47
N ASP A 4 22.70 -33.74 -15.24
CA ASP A 4 22.87 -33.66 -16.70
C ASP A 4 24.09 -32.83 -17.14
N GLY A 5 24.84 -32.26 -16.20
CA GLY A 5 26.00 -31.39 -16.48
C GLY A 5 25.67 -30.06 -17.15
N ARG A 6 24.39 -29.70 -17.29
CA ARG A 6 23.95 -28.48 -18.00
C ARG A 6 23.74 -27.27 -17.10
N ALA A 7 23.74 -27.46 -15.79
CA ALA A 7 23.57 -26.38 -14.82
C ALA A 7 24.55 -26.50 -13.65
N ALA A 8 25.07 -25.35 -13.25
CA ALA A 8 25.83 -25.16 -12.02
C ALA A 8 25.14 -24.06 -11.20
N TYR A 9 25.18 -24.20 -9.87
CA TYR A 9 24.69 -23.20 -8.94
C TYR A 9 25.86 -22.68 -8.12
N VAL A 10 25.82 -21.40 -7.80
CA VAL A 10 26.74 -20.73 -6.87
C VAL A 10 25.89 -20.06 -5.81
N THR A 11 26.15 -20.38 -4.54
CA THR A 11 25.44 -19.78 -3.42
C THR A 11 26.12 -18.47 -3.03
N LEU A 12 25.34 -17.40 -2.96
CA LEU A 12 25.79 -16.08 -2.49
C LEU A 12 25.08 -15.79 -1.17
N TYR A 13 25.84 -15.26 -0.20
CA TYR A 13 25.28 -14.70 1.02
C TYR A 13 25.21 -13.19 0.86
N LEU A 14 23.99 -12.66 0.88
CA LEU A 14 23.70 -11.24 0.69
C LEU A 14 23.65 -10.53 2.05
N ALA A 15 23.90 -9.22 2.05
CA ALA A 15 23.75 -8.39 3.25
C ALA A 15 22.26 -8.08 3.51
N GLY A 16 21.91 -7.86 4.79
CA GLY A 16 20.55 -7.58 5.25
C GLY A 16 19.69 -8.82 5.55
N ASN A 17 18.69 -8.67 6.41
CA ASN A 17 17.73 -9.75 6.67
C ASN A 17 16.64 -9.81 5.60
N MET A 18 16.06 -11.00 5.41
CA MET A 18 15.01 -11.21 4.40
C MET A 18 13.79 -10.34 4.70
N GLY A 19 13.37 -9.54 3.71
CA GLY A 19 12.26 -8.60 3.84
C GLY A 19 12.66 -7.20 4.30
N GLU A 20 13.94 -6.95 4.57
CA GLU A 20 14.49 -5.61 4.79
C GLU A 20 14.95 -4.96 3.47
N THR A 21 14.98 -3.62 3.45
CA THR A 21 15.44 -2.83 2.30
C THR A 21 16.85 -3.21 1.87
N GLU A 22 17.76 -3.43 2.83
CA GLU A 22 19.16 -3.79 2.57
C GLU A 22 19.30 -5.12 1.80
N SER A 23 18.42 -6.09 2.09
CA SER A 23 18.39 -7.38 1.38
C SER A 23 17.92 -7.21 -0.07
N ASN A 24 16.89 -6.38 -0.29
CA ASN A 24 16.39 -6.07 -1.63
C ASN A 24 17.43 -5.33 -2.48
N GLU A 25 18.15 -4.36 -1.90
CA GLU A 25 19.23 -3.64 -2.57
C GLU A 25 20.41 -4.54 -2.92
N SER A 26 20.77 -5.48 -2.02
CA SER A 26 21.80 -6.48 -2.28
C SER A 26 21.43 -7.40 -3.44
N VAL A 27 20.17 -7.86 -3.51
CA VAL A 27 19.65 -8.65 -4.64
C VAL A 27 19.71 -7.85 -5.94
N ALA A 28 19.28 -6.59 -5.92
CA ALA A 28 19.29 -5.72 -7.09
C ALA A 28 20.72 -5.50 -7.62
N SER A 29 21.68 -5.24 -6.72
CA SER A 29 23.10 -5.05 -7.07
C SER A 29 23.69 -6.29 -7.74
N VAL A 30 23.39 -7.49 -7.22
CA VAL A 30 23.85 -8.74 -7.82
C VAL A 30 23.21 -8.95 -9.20
N ARG A 31 21.92 -8.64 -9.35
CA ARG A 31 21.21 -8.73 -10.62
C ARG A 31 21.84 -7.79 -11.66
N GLU A 32 22.15 -6.56 -11.27
CA GLU A 32 22.84 -5.58 -12.13
C GLU A 32 24.24 -6.04 -12.56
N ILE A 33 25.02 -6.65 -11.66
CA ILE A 33 26.34 -7.22 -11.99
C ILE A 33 26.20 -8.37 -12.99
N VAL A 34 25.19 -9.22 -12.83
CA VAL A 34 24.92 -10.34 -13.74
C VAL A 34 24.49 -9.85 -15.12
N ASP A 35 23.68 -8.80 -15.19
CA ASP A 35 23.20 -8.24 -16.47
C ASP A 35 24.31 -7.46 -17.21
N ASN A 36 25.20 -6.78 -16.47
CA ASN A 36 26.30 -6.00 -17.05
C ASN A 36 27.59 -6.80 -17.30
N SER A 37 27.70 -8.02 -16.78
CA SER A 37 28.87 -8.89 -16.99
C SER A 37 28.50 -10.01 -17.98
N PRO A 38 28.82 -9.87 -19.28
CA PRO A 38 28.38 -10.82 -20.29
C PRO A 38 28.97 -12.20 -20.03
N ALA A 39 28.08 -13.18 -19.85
CA ALA A 39 28.48 -14.57 -19.71
C ALA A 39 29.13 -15.10 -21.01
N PRO A 40 29.96 -16.15 -20.94
CA PRO A 40 30.52 -16.80 -22.11
C PRO A 40 29.42 -17.22 -23.11
N PRO A 41 29.71 -17.24 -24.43
CA PRO A 41 28.73 -17.60 -25.45
C PRO A 41 28.05 -18.94 -25.13
N GLY A 42 26.72 -18.95 -25.07
CA GLY A 42 25.91 -20.14 -24.78
C GLY A 42 25.59 -20.38 -23.30
N VAL A 43 26.10 -19.54 -22.39
CA VAL A 43 25.79 -19.60 -20.95
C VAL A 43 24.75 -18.53 -20.60
N LYS A 44 23.66 -18.93 -19.93
CA LYS A 44 22.68 -18.01 -19.35
C LYS A 44 22.81 -18.05 -17.84
N VAL A 45 22.89 -16.88 -17.21
CA VAL A 45 22.96 -16.75 -15.76
C VAL A 45 21.61 -16.26 -15.27
N HIS A 46 21.09 -16.90 -14.23
CA HIS A 46 19.81 -16.54 -13.61
C HIS A 46 20.01 -16.42 -12.10
N LEU A 47 19.48 -15.35 -11.52
CA LEU A 47 19.46 -15.16 -10.07
C LEU A 47 18.17 -15.79 -9.51
N THR A 48 18.32 -16.65 -8.51
CA THR A 48 17.20 -17.31 -7.82
C THR A 48 17.54 -17.52 -6.35
N GLY A 49 16.56 -17.96 -5.57
CA GLY A 49 16.69 -18.15 -4.13
C GLY A 49 15.67 -17.34 -3.35
N PRO A 50 15.53 -17.60 -2.05
CA PRO A 50 14.43 -17.05 -1.28
C PRO A 50 14.57 -15.53 -1.06
N ALA A 51 15.78 -14.99 -1.00
CA ALA A 51 15.99 -13.53 -0.95
C ALA A 51 15.56 -12.85 -2.26
N ALA A 52 15.90 -13.43 -3.42
CA ALA A 52 15.49 -12.92 -4.73
C ALA A 52 13.97 -13.01 -4.91
N LEU A 53 13.35 -14.11 -4.47
CA LEU A 53 11.90 -14.28 -4.50
C LEU A 53 11.19 -13.25 -3.61
N THR A 54 11.66 -13.03 -2.38
CA THR A 54 11.09 -12.02 -1.49
C THR A 54 11.23 -10.62 -2.09
N ALA A 55 12.40 -10.27 -2.64
CA ALA A 55 12.61 -8.99 -3.31
C ALA A 55 11.67 -8.81 -4.51
N ASP A 56 11.52 -9.82 -5.36
CA ASP A 56 10.61 -9.79 -6.51
C ASP A 56 9.14 -9.62 -6.05
N VAL A 57 8.72 -10.32 -4.99
CA VAL A 57 7.38 -10.18 -4.40
C VAL A 57 7.17 -8.78 -3.82
N THR A 58 8.17 -8.20 -3.14
CA THR A 58 8.07 -6.84 -2.59
C THR A 58 7.93 -5.81 -3.72
N ILE A 59 8.77 -5.87 -4.75
CA ILE A 59 8.74 -4.93 -5.88
C ILE A 59 7.43 -5.06 -6.68
N ALA A 60 7.00 -6.30 -6.97
CA ALA A 60 5.71 -6.55 -7.62
C ALA A 60 4.53 -6.09 -6.74
N GLY A 61 4.65 -6.24 -5.43
CA GLY A 61 3.67 -5.78 -4.45
C GLY A 61 3.54 -4.26 -4.43
N GLU A 62 4.66 -3.52 -4.39
CA GLU A 62 4.67 -2.06 -4.37
C GLU A 62 4.06 -1.45 -5.64
N SER A 63 4.46 -1.95 -6.81
CA SER A 63 3.92 -1.51 -8.10
C SER A 63 2.42 -1.81 -8.24
N SER A 64 1.99 -2.99 -7.79
CA SER A 64 0.58 -3.38 -7.78
C SER A 64 -0.23 -2.54 -6.79
N MET A 65 0.31 -2.23 -5.61
CA MET A 65 -0.36 -1.42 -4.60
C MET A 65 -0.62 0.00 -5.10
N ALA A 66 0.35 0.62 -5.77
CA ALA A 66 0.16 1.96 -6.35
C ALA A 66 -0.97 1.97 -7.39
N LEU A 67 -1.01 0.95 -8.25
CA LEU A 67 -2.07 0.81 -9.26
C LEU A 67 -3.44 0.57 -8.61
N ILE A 68 -3.51 -0.36 -7.64
CA ILE A 68 -4.76 -0.65 -6.91
C ILE A 68 -5.26 0.62 -6.21
N LEU A 69 -4.38 1.33 -5.49
CA LEU A 69 -4.72 2.56 -4.80
C LEU A 69 -5.25 3.63 -5.79
N ALA A 70 -4.56 3.83 -6.91
CA ALA A 70 -5.00 4.78 -7.94
C ALA A 70 -6.38 4.42 -8.51
N VAL A 71 -6.59 3.14 -8.86
CA VAL A 71 -7.88 2.66 -9.38
C VAL A 71 -8.98 2.80 -8.34
N THR A 72 -8.74 2.43 -7.09
CA THR A 72 -9.69 2.58 -5.97
C THR A 72 -10.09 4.04 -5.79
N PHE A 73 -9.13 4.97 -5.78
CA PHE A 73 -9.42 6.40 -5.69
C PHE A 73 -10.29 6.88 -6.86
N VAL A 74 -9.96 6.48 -8.10
CA VAL A 74 -10.76 6.84 -9.27
C VAL A 74 -12.19 6.33 -9.14
N VAL A 75 -12.37 5.08 -8.72
CA VAL A 75 -13.71 4.50 -8.52
C VAL A 75 -14.49 5.24 -7.44
N ILE A 76 -13.88 5.54 -6.29
CA ILE A 76 -14.52 6.32 -5.22
C ILE A 76 -14.92 7.71 -5.73
N ILE A 77 -14.04 8.41 -6.44
CA ILE A 77 -14.33 9.73 -7.00
C ILE A 77 -15.53 9.67 -7.95
N VAL A 78 -15.55 8.71 -8.86
CA VAL A 78 -16.64 8.53 -9.82
C VAL A 78 -17.96 8.25 -9.11
N LEU A 79 -17.96 7.36 -8.12
CA LEU A 79 -19.16 7.06 -7.33
C LEU A 79 -19.63 8.29 -6.56
N LEU A 80 -18.75 8.97 -5.84
CA LEU A 80 -19.12 10.17 -5.08
C LEU A 80 -19.63 11.29 -6.00
N LEU A 81 -19.01 11.49 -7.16
CA LEU A 81 -19.47 12.51 -8.12
C LEU A 81 -20.82 12.12 -8.75
N PHE A 82 -21.06 10.84 -9.00
CA PHE A 82 -22.34 10.32 -9.47
C PHE A 82 -23.47 10.55 -8.45
N PHE A 83 -23.22 10.25 -7.17
CA PHE A 83 -24.23 10.36 -6.10
C PHE A 83 -24.45 11.81 -5.65
N TYR A 84 -23.37 12.57 -5.40
CA TYR A 84 -23.48 13.91 -4.80
C TYR A 84 -23.56 15.04 -5.83
N ARG A 85 -23.17 14.79 -7.10
CA ARG A 85 -23.15 15.79 -8.20
C ARG A 85 -22.44 17.11 -7.86
N SER A 86 -21.64 17.15 -6.79
CA SER A 86 -20.99 18.35 -6.26
C SER A 86 -19.49 18.09 -6.06
N VAL A 87 -18.67 18.78 -6.85
CA VAL A 87 -17.20 18.65 -6.80
C VAL A 87 -16.64 19.07 -5.44
N THR A 88 -17.22 20.10 -4.81
CA THR A 88 -16.78 20.59 -3.50
C THR A 88 -16.96 19.52 -2.41
N THR A 89 -18.10 18.82 -2.41
CA THR A 89 -18.37 17.74 -1.46
C THR A 89 -17.40 16.57 -1.65
N VAL A 90 -17.12 16.20 -2.91
CA VAL A 90 -16.18 15.12 -3.24
C VAL A 90 -14.78 15.46 -2.74
N ILE A 91 -14.29 16.68 -3.00
CA ILE A 91 -12.96 17.12 -2.54
C ILE A 91 -12.86 17.09 -1.01
N LEU A 92 -13.89 17.58 -0.30
CA LEU A 92 -13.92 17.54 1.16
C LEU A 92 -13.85 16.11 1.70
N LEU A 93 -14.63 15.18 1.14
CA LEU A 93 -14.62 13.78 1.55
C LEU A 93 -13.26 13.12 1.28
N LEU A 94 -12.66 13.35 0.10
CA LEU A 94 -11.33 12.82 -0.22
C LEU A 94 -10.24 13.35 0.72
N LEU A 95 -10.28 14.66 1.03
CA LEU A 95 -9.35 15.25 2.00
C LEU A 95 -9.52 14.62 3.38
N MET A 96 -10.76 14.42 3.82
CA MET A 96 -11.06 13.80 5.10
C MET A 96 -10.52 12.37 5.17
N VAL A 97 -10.77 11.55 4.13
CA VAL A 97 -10.26 10.18 4.03
C VAL A 97 -8.73 10.15 3.98
N GLY A 98 -8.10 11.07 3.23
CA GLY A 98 -6.65 11.21 3.17
C GLY A 98 -6.03 11.53 4.53
N VAL A 99 -6.58 12.52 5.24
CA VAL A 99 -6.14 12.88 6.60
C VAL A 99 -6.33 11.70 7.55
N GLN A 100 -7.48 11.03 7.48
CA GLN A 100 -7.79 9.88 8.32
C GLN A 100 -6.82 8.72 8.10
N MET A 101 -6.44 8.41 6.85
CA MET A 101 -5.44 7.38 6.55
C MET A 101 -4.08 7.71 7.19
N VAL A 102 -3.62 8.96 7.05
CA VAL A 102 -2.34 9.39 7.62
C VAL A 102 -2.40 9.30 9.14
N VAL A 103 -3.45 9.84 9.77
CA VAL A 103 -3.63 9.83 11.23
C VAL A 103 -3.75 8.41 11.75
N ALA A 104 -4.57 7.55 11.13
CA ALA A 104 -4.74 6.15 11.55
C ALA A 104 -3.41 5.40 11.50
N ARG A 105 -2.63 5.55 10.41
CA ARG A 105 -1.32 4.90 10.28
C ARG A 105 -0.35 5.38 11.35
N GLN A 106 -0.30 6.68 11.63
CA GLN A 106 0.59 7.25 12.65
C GLN A 106 0.18 6.86 14.07
N VAL A 107 -1.12 6.85 14.37
CA VAL A 107 -1.63 6.41 15.69
C VAL A 107 -1.28 4.95 15.92
N VAL A 108 -1.51 4.08 14.92
CA VAL A 108 -1.16 2.65 15.06
C VAL A 108 0.35 2.44 15.16
N ALA A 109 1.15 3.17 14.37
CA ALA A 109 2.61 3.13 14.46
C ALA A 109 3.11 3.58 15.85
N ALA A 110 2.53 4.63 16.42
CA ALA A 110 2.86 5.10 17.76
C ALA A 110 2.49 4.06 18.83
N LEU A 111 1.28 3.50 18.78
CA LEU A 111 0.84 2.43 19.69
C LEU A 111 1.75 1.21 19.64
N GLY A 112 2.30 0.91 18.47
CA GLY A 112 3.33 -0.11 18.25
C GLY A 112 4.66 0.20 18.87
N HIS A 113 5.15 1.42 18.64
CA HIS A 113 6.41 1.89 19.17
C HIS A 113 6.43 1.84 20.70
N PHE A 114 5.32 2.19 21.34
CA PHE A 114 5.16 2.12 22.80
C PHE A 114 4.88 0.71 23.35
N GLN A 115 4.88 -0.34 22.52
CA GLN A 115 4.61 -1.73 22.90
C GLN A 115 3.27 -1.94 23.64
N ILE A 116 2.31 -1.02 23.51
CA ILE A 116 0.99 -1.11 24.16
C ILE A 116 0.18 -2.27 23.54
N ILE A 117 0.41 -2.56 22.27
CA ILE A 117 -0.22 -3.63 21.52
C ILE A 117 0.89 -4.50 20.90
N GLY A 118 0.81 -5.81 21.08
CA GLY A 118 1.68 -6.75 20.36
C GLY A 118 1.34 -6.72 18.87
N LEU A 119 2.04 -5.87 18.12
CA LEU A 119 1.74 -5.65 16.71
C LEU A 119 2.39 -6.74 15.86
N SER A 120 1.58 -7.72 15.43
CA SER A 120 1.88 -8.38 14.17
C SER A 120 1.56 -7.41 13.03
N THR A 121 2.36 -7.42 11.97
CA THR A 121 2.13 -6.60 10.76
C THR A 121 0.71 -6.81 10.21
N PHE A 122 0.14 -8.01 10.40
CA PHE A 122 -1.24 -8.33 10.04
C PHE A 122 -2.26 -7.53 10.85
N ALA A 123 -2.12 -7.48 12.19
CA ALA A 123 -3.04 -6.75 13.06
C ALA A 123 -3.04 -5.25 12.79
N VAL A 124 -1.85 -4.68 12.51
CA VAL A 124 -1.69 -3.26 12.12
C VAL A 124 -2.46 -2.94 10.85
N ASN A 125 -2.25 -3.73 9.81
CA ASN A 125 -2.89 -3.52 8.52
C ASN A 125 -4.42 -3.67 8.62
N LEU A 126 -4.90 -4.62 9.42
CA LEU A 126 -6.32 -4.79 9.68
C LEU A 126 -6.92 -3.59 10.41
N LEU A 127 -6.27 -3.09 11.46
CA LEU A 127 -6.77 -1.98 12.27
C LEU A 127 -6.81 -0.68 11.46
N ILE A 128 -5.78 -0.40 10.65
CA ILE A 128 -5.76 0.73 9.73
C ILE A 128 -6.92 0.62 8.73
N SER A 129 -7.11 -0.56 8.11
CA SER A 129 -8.19 -0.79 7.14
C SER A 129 -9.57 -0.55 7.76
N LEU A 130 -9.83 -1.09 8.96
CA LEU A 130 -11.09 -0.91 9.68
C LEU A 130 -11.32 0.55 10.07
N ALA A 131 -10.30 1.22 10.58
CA ALA A 131 -10.39 2.63 10.96
C ALA A 131 -10.73 3.50 9.75
N VAL A 132 -10.11 3.23 8.59
CA VAL A 132 -10.37 3.93 7.33
C VAL A 132 -11.80 3.68 6.83
N ALA A 133 -12.24 2.41 6.80
CA ALA A 133 -13.59 2.05 6.39
C ALA A 133 -14.65 2.73 7.27
N ALA A 134 -14.55 2.58 8.59
CA ALA A 134 -15.52 3.13 9.53
C ALA A 134 -15.62 4.66 9.43
N GLY A 135 -14.48 5.38 9.42
CA GLY A 135 -14.54 6.84 9.33
C GLY A 135 -15.00 7.36 7.96
N THR A 136 -14.75 6.61 6.88
CA THR A 136 -15.30 6.96 5.56
C THR A 136 -16.82 6.84 5.55
N ASP A 137 -17.37 5.76 6.11
CA ASP A 137 -18.82 5.55 6.22
C ASP A 137 -19.48 6.67 7.06
N TYR A 138 -18.86 7.05 8.18
CA TYR A 138 -19.34 8.16 9.01
C TYR A 138 -19.28 9.51 8.28
N ALA A 139 -18.21 9.77 7.52
CA ALA A 139 -18.06 10.99 6.73
C ALA A 139 -19.18 11.12 5.69
N ILE A 140 -19.45 10.04 4.95
CA ILE A 140 -20.51 9.97 3.95
C ILE A 140 -21.88 10.20 4.61
N PHE A 141 -22.15 9.55 5.74
CA PHE A 141 -23.41 9.69 6.45
C PHE A 141 -23.64 11.10 7.00
N LEU A 142 -22.62 11.69 7.63
CA LEU A 142 -22.70 13.03 8.20
C LEU A 142 -22.91 14.10 7.12
N VAL A 143 -22.17 14.00 6.01
CA VAL A 143 -22.33 14.89 4.86
C VAL A 143 -23.67 14.70 4.16
N GLY A 144 -24.15 13.46 4.05
CA GLY A 144 -25.48 13.15 3.52
C GLY A 144 -26.58 13.82 4.34
N ARG A 145 -26.56 13.62 5.67
CA ARG A 145 -27.52 14.24 6.60
C ARG A 145 -27.49 15.76 6.54
N TYR A 146 -26.30 16.37 6.49
CA TYR A 146 -26.16 17.81 6.35
C TYR A 146 -26.82 18.33 5.07
N GLN A 147 -26.63 17.64 3.95
CA GLN A 147 -27.24 18.01 2.68
C GLN A 147 -28.76 17.82 2.67
N GLU A 148 -29.27 16.76 3.28
CA GLU A 148 -30.72 16.55 3.46
C GLU A 148 -31.35 17.67 4.30
N ALA A 149 -30.73 18.04 5.42
CA ALA A 149 -31.20 19.14 6.26
C ALA A 149 -31.18 20.49 5.51
N ARG A 150 -30.11 20.75 4.73
CA ARG A 150 -30.03 21.92 3.84
C ARG A 150 -31.11 21.92 2.77
N ALA A 151 -31.41 20.76 2.16
CA ALA A 151 -32.46 20.62 1.17
C ALA A 151 -33.87 20.78 1.78
N ALA A 152 -34.06 20.41 3.05
CA ALA A 152 -35.27 20.63 3.82
C ALA A 152 -35.46 22.10 4.28
N GLY A 153 -34.53 22.99 3.96
CA GLY A 153 -34.62 24.43 4.24
C GLY A 153 -33.97 24.88 5.55
N ALA A 154 -33.22 24.01 6.24
CA ALA A 154 -32.51 24.38 7.46
C ALA A 154 -31.35 25.37 7.16
N ASP A 155 -31.17 26.35 8.03
CA ASP A 155 -30.02 27.25 7.97
C ASP A 155 -28.71 26.51 8.29
N HIS A 156 -27.54 27.07 7.96
CA HIS A 156 -26.25 26.38 8.07
C HIS A 156 -25.95 25.85 9.47
N GLU A 157 -26.31 26.62 10.51
CA GLU A 157 -26.17 26.20 11.91
C GLU A 157 -27.15 25.08 12.27
N GLN A 158 -28.41 25.20 11.84
CA GLN A 158 -29.44 24.20 12.10
C GLN A 158 -29.26 22.90 11.32
N ALA A 159 -28.58 22.94 10.17
CA ALA A 159 -28.26 21.75 9.37
C ALA A 159 -27.06 20.96 9.94
N TYR A 160 -26.22 21.61 10.75
CA TYR A 160 -25.09 20.98 11.42
C TYR A 160 -25.49 20.25 12.71
N TYR A 161 -26.49 20.75 13.43
CA TYR A 161 -27.07 20.12 14.63
C TYR A 161 -28.16 19.10 14.28
#